data_AF-A0A965PQQ7-F1
#
_entry.id   AF-A0A965PQQ7-F1
#
_cell.length_a   1.000
_cell.length_b   1.000
_cell.length_c   1.000
_cell.angle_alpha   90.00
_cell.angle_beta   90.00
_cell.angle_gamma   90.00
#
_symmetry.space_group_name_H-M   'P 1'
#
loop_
_entity.id
_entity.type
_entity.pdbx_description
1 polymer ?
#
loop_
_entity_poly.entity_id
_entity_poly.type
_entity_poly.pdbx_seq_one_letter_code
_entity_poly.pdbx_strand_id
1 'polypeptide(L)'
;NKLLLEPMSTYLGSGATLDWTKKLDISKDIVIKGTDDIKKSKLYFSYAAGQDTYSKLFVDQGRIYGDYKLEPYTVDASQVPSEFLTGNTDVKLVAQSTPSTQVNGSNIICPRFWTQSGDQPPKFTAPGLRFLYWADTNSIYLYNETFANGVLQQVPNVNHYNDTSGFNPNFSGQYDLNWAPETPLHDYTMNPQNNLFTQYWRDYLDSIYSDDARMLEASFALNNTDILSLNFGDYIFVKDAYWRIVELSDYKMGQYESTRVKLLKVSPGAPAKPACDIIPVSNNPDGSVNFETPAGASVSATQYCCNYFNFTWSVNTNLCYGQVRGRPGVNKPNNDSTGKGEITSVNSISVGANNVITTVGLDAGSSTFSMFAGNDIKSNSNDNVIAVGDTLEVKGDQRGIAMFGKSVESAVPGLVIGGGWPQDD
;
A
#
# COMPACT_ATOMS: atom_id res chain seq x y z
N ASN A 1 7.63 39.10 -7.03
CA ASN A 1 7.41 38.01 -6.06
C ASN A 1 7.75 36.69 -6.69
N LYS A 2 8.88 36.08 -6.31
CA LYS A 2 9.19 34.70 -6.67
C LYS A 2 8.77 33.84 -5.49
N LEU A 3 7.79 32.97 -5.69
CA LEU A 3 7.39 31.95 -4.73
C LEU A 3 8.32 30.76 -4.95
N LEU A 4 9.09 30.37 -3.95
CA LEU A 4 9.89 29.14 -3.98
C LEU A 4 9.06 28.03 -3.33
N LEU A 5 8.83 26.94 -4.06
CA LEU A 5 8.32 25.69 -3.48
C LEU A 5 9.44 24.66 -3.54
N GLU A 6 9.76 24.10 -2.38
CA GLU A 6 10.71 23.00 -2.25
C GLU A 6 10.23 22.04 -1.15
N PRO A 7 10.57 20.74 -1.25
CA PRO A 7 10.31 19.78 -0.19
C PRO A 7 10.98 20.19 1.12
N MET A 8 10.32 19.92 2.25
CA MET A 8 10.91 20.17 3.56
C MET A 8 12.20 19.35 3.77
N SER A 9 12.27 18.14 3.22
CA SER A 9 13.47 17.29 3.28
C SER A 9 14.68 17.90 2.59
N THR A 10 14.49 18.72 1.55
CA THR A 10 15.58 19.45 0.88
C THR A 10 15.87 20.79 1.54
N TYR A 11 14.82 21.44 2.08
CA TYR A 11 14.94 22.75 2.70
C TYR A 11 15.68 22.70 4.05
N LEU A 12 15.35 21.72 4.90
CA LEU A 12 15.94 21.60 6.23
C LEU A 12 17.43 21.29 6.11
N GLY A 13 18.28 22.14 6.69
CA GLY A 13 19.73 22.02 6.61
C GLY A 13 20.35 22.57 5.33
N SER A 14 19.56 23.19 4.44
CA SER A 14 20.10 23.93 3.29
C SER A 14 20.71 25.29 3.69
N GLY A 15 20.46 25.74 4.92
CA GLY A 15 20.95 27.00 5.46
C GLY A 15 22.36 26.91 6.04
N ALA A 16 22.72 27.91 6.83
CA ALA A 16 23.98 27.99 7.53
C ALA A 16 23.93 27.26 8.88
N THR A 17 25.09 26.91 9.40
CA THR A 17 25.24 26.50 10.80
C THR A 17 25.61 27.72 11.64
N LEU A 18 24.76 28.09 12.59
CA LEU A 18 24.91 29.25 13.46
C LEU A 18 25.19 28.80 14.90
N ASP A 19 26.26 29.31 15.50
CA ASP A 19 26.55 29.06 16.92
C ASP A 19 25.85 30.09 17.82
N TRP A 20 24.84 29.63 18.55
CA TRP A 20 24.08 30.44 19.51
C TRP A 20 24.45 30.12 20.97
N THR A 21 25.50 29.34 21.20
CA THR A 21 25.94 28.96 22.55
C THR A 21 26.21 30.19 23.42
N LYS A 22 26.84 31.23 22.87
CA LYS A 22 27.11 32.50 23.57
C LYS A 22 25.91 33.45 23.65
N LYS A 23 24.86 33.18 22.90
CA LYS A 23 23.63 33.99 22.86
C LYS A 23 22.57 33.47 23.81
N LEU A 24 22.74 32.28 24.36
CA LEU A 24 21.84 31.69 25.33
C LEU A 24 21.82 32.53 26.61
N ASP A 25 20.64 33.00 27.00
CA ASP A 25 20.43 33.75 28.23
C ASP A 25 20.23 32.79 29.40
N ILE A 26 21.32 32.50 30.12
CA ILE A 26 21.33 31.62 31.28
C ILE A 26 20.67 32.21 32.53
N SER A 27 20.24 33.48 32.50
CA SER A 27 19.51 34.10 33.60
C SER A 27 18.01 33.75 33.60
N LYS A 28 17.51 33.26 32.46
CA LYS A 28 16.13 32.82 32.27
C LYS A 28 16.04 31.29 32.26
N ASP A 29 14.82 30.78 32.40
CA ASP A 29 14.57 29.34 32.40
C ASP A 29 14.96 28.69 31.06
N ILE A 30 15.62 27.54 31.16
CA ILE A 30 15.99 26.67 30.05
C ILE A 30 15.27 25.35 30.28
N VAL A 31 14.34 25.01 29.38
CA VAL A 31 13.53 23.79 29.49
C VAL A 31 13.90 22.84 28.37
N ILE A 32 14.30 21.62 28.72
CA ILE A 32 14.47 20.52 27.77
C ILE A 32 13.43 19.45 28.09
N LYS A 33 12.59 19.13 27.12
CA LYS A 33 11.55 18.11 27.24
C LYS A 33 11.59 17.12 26.08
N GLY A 34 10.92 15.98 26.26
CA GLY A 34 10.67 15.03 25.17
C GLY A 34 9.76 15.65 24.10
N THR A 35 9.60 14.94 22.99
CA THR A 35 8.72 15.34 21.88
C THR A 35 7.32 14.72 21.96
N ASP A 36 6.95 14.15 23.11
CA ASP A 36 5.68 13.42 23.25
C ASP A 36 4.45 14.31 23.05
N ASP A 37 4.56 15.62 23.33
CA ASP A 37 3.52 16.62 23.05
C ASP A 37 3.13 16.72 21.56
N ILE A 38 4.10 16.46 20.66
CA ILE A 38 3.93 16.61 19.20
C ILE A 38 3.77 15.27 18.48
N LYS A 39 4.16 14.16 19.09
CA LYS A 39 3.91 12.81 18.57
C LYS A 39 2.42 12.48 18.67
N LYS A 40 1.92 11.72 17.70
CA LYS A 40 0.58 11.11 17.72
C LYS A 40 0.70 9.59 17.68
N SER A 41 -0.28 8.89 18.25
CA SER A 41 -0.25 7.42 18.24
C SER A 41 -0.60 6.84 16.87
N LYS A 42 -1.40 7.53 16.08
CA LYS A 42 -1.85 7.06 14.76
C LYS A 42 -1.34 7.97 13.67
N LEU A 43 -0.88 7.38 12.57
CA LEU A 43 -0.52 8.07 11.35
C LEU A 43 -1.36 7.53 10.20
N TYR A 44 -1.99 8.43 9.43
CA TYR A 44 -2.72 8.06 8.24
C TYR A 44 -2.44 9.02 7.08
N PHE A 45 -1.84 8.48 6.03
CA PHE A 45 -1.55 9.17 4.78
C PHE A 45 -2.34 8.52 3.64
N SER A 46 -3.09 9.32 2.88
CA SER A 46 -3.97 8.78 1.85
C SER A 46 -4.30 9.76 0.74
N TYR A 47 -4.80 9.21 -0.36
CA TYR A 47 -5.51 9.94 -1.39
C TYR A 47 -7.02 9.97 -1.09
N ALA A 48 -7.77 10.81 -1.79
CA ALA A 48 -9.20 10.70 -1.83
C ALA A 48 -9.64 9.36 -2.47
N ALA A 49 -10.82 8.87 -2.11
CA ALA A 49 -11.36 7.64 -2.67
C ALA A 49 -11.70 7.81 -4.16
N GLY A 50 -11.11 6.97 -5.00
CA GLY A 50 -11.48 6.86 -6.42
C GLY A 50 -12.85 6.21 -6.60
N GLN A 51 -13.51 6.52 -7.72
CA GLN A 51 -14.88 6.05 -8.04
C GLN A 51 -14.91 5.12 -9.26
N ASP A 52 -13.78 4.98 -9.97
CA ASP A 52 -13.64 3.99 -11.03
C ASP A 52 -13.67 2.56 -10.46
N THR A 53 -13.99 1.59 -11.32
CA THR A 53 -14.13 0.18 -10.94
C THR A 53 -12.96 -0.33 -10.12
N TYR A 54 -11.72 -0.01 -10.50
CA TYR A 54 -10.53 -0.56 -9.87
C TYR A 54 -10.19 0.11 -8.54
N SER A 55 -10.37 1.43 -8.43
CA SER A 55 -10.31 2.11 -7.14
C SER A 55 -11.34 1.57 -6.15
N LYS A 56 -12.56 1.31 -6.63
CA LYS A 56 -13.65 0.80 -5.80
C LYS A 56 -13.35 -0.57 -5.17
N LEU A 57 -12.56 -1.42 -5.83
CA LEU A 57 -12.11 -2.70 -5.26
C LEU A 57 -11.35 -2.53 -3.94
N PHE A 58 -10.58 -1.46 -3.79
CA PHE A 58 -9.86 -1.16 -2.55
C PHE A 58 -10.77 -0.47 -1.54
N VAL A 59 -11.57 0.51 -2.00
CA VAL A 59 -12.49 1.28 -1.15
C VAL A 59 -13.50 0.35 -0.46
N ASP A 60 -14.06 -0.62 -1.19
CA ASP A 60 -15.03 -1.59 -0.67
C ASP A 60 -14.40 -2.54 0.37
N GLN A 61 -13.07 -2.65 0.41
CA GLN A 61 -12.30 -3.35 1.44
C GLN A 61 -11.88 -2.44 2.62
N GLY A 62 -12.35 -1.19 2.67
CA GLY A 62 -12.05 -0.25 3.75
C GLY A 62 -10.67 0.41 3.67
N ARG A 63 -10.02 0.40 2.50
CA ARG A 63 -8.70 1.00 2.28
C ARG A 63 -8.63 1.78 0.98
N ILE A 64 -7.67 2.70 0.87
CA ILE A 64 -7.39 3.39 -0.39
C ILE A 64 -6.14 2.79 -0.99
N TYR A 65 -6.10 2.61 -2.32
CA TYR A 65 -4.92 2.07 -2.99
C TYR A 65 -3.69 2.93 -2.69
N GLY A 66 -2.64 2.29 -2.19
CA GLY A 66 -1.39 2.96 -1.84
C GLY A 66 -1.45 3.80 -0.56
N ASP A 67 -2.42 3.57 0.33
CA ASP A 67 -2.49 4.26 1.62
C ASP A 67 -1.46 3.77 2.64
N TYR A 68 -1.02 4.68 3.51
CA TYR A 68 -0.12 4.37 4.61
C TYR A 68 -0.84 4.59 5.94
N LYS A 69 -0.96 3.52 6.73
CA LYS A 69 -1.59 3.51 8.05
C LYS A 69 -0.65 2.85 9.03
N LEU A 70 -0.27 3.55 10.10
CA LEU A 70 0.51 2.99 11.19
C LEU A 70 -0.08 3.35 12.54
N GLU A 71 -0.20 2.33 13.39
CA GLU A 71 -0.75 2.40 14.74
C GLU A 71 0.02 1.41 15.64
N PRO A 72 1.12 1.82 16.30
CA PRO A 72 1.78 3.12 16.29
C PRO A 72 2.95 3.24 15.30
N TYR A 73 3.44 4.47 15.09
CA TYR A 73 4.71 4.71 14.40
C TYR A 73 5.90 4.49 15.33
N THR A 74 6.86 3.69 14.89
CA THR A 74 8.17 3.58 15.51
C THR A 74 9.25 3.79 14.46
N VAL A 75 10.36 4.40 14.87
CA VAL A 75 11.51 4.62 14.01
C VAL A 75 12.34 3.34 13.87
N ASP A 76 12.32 2.50 14.90
CA ASP A 76 13.01 1.22 14.94
C ASP A 76 12.07 0.12 15.44
N ALA A 77 12.29 -1.13 15.01
CA ALA A 77 11.51 -2.28 15.43
C ALA A 77 11.71 -2.65 16.92
N SER A 78 12.82 -2.22 17.52
CA SER A 78 13.15 -2.40 18.94
C SER A 78 12.56 -1.32 19.85
N GLN A 79 12.05 -0.22 19.29
CA GLN A 79 11.42 0.83 20.07
C GLN A 79 10.08 0.33 20.62
N VAL A 80 9.91 0.46 21.93
CA VAL A 80 8.64 0.22 22.59
C VAL A 80 7.77 1.47 22.40
N PRO A 81 6.63 1.37 21.71
CA PRO A 81 5.75 2.51 21.55
C PRO A 81 5.21 2.98 22.90
N SER A 82 5.22 4.30 23.11
CA SER A 82 4.65 4.88 24.33
C SER A 82 3.13 4.73 24.36
N GLU A 83 2.61 4.13 25.43
CA GLU A 83 1.17 3.96 25.68
C GLU A 83 0.45 5.28 25.99
N PHE A 84 1.20 6.36 26.27
CA PHE A 84 0.66 7.69 26.57
C PHE A 84 0.38 8.52 25.31
N LEU A 85 0.84 8.07 24.13
CA LEU A 85 0.57 8.77 22.88
C LEU A 85 -0.91 8.63 22.50
N THR A 86 -1.52 9.75 22.17
CA THR A 86 -2.94 9.83 21.77
C THR A 86 -3.12 10.68 20.52
N GLY A 87 -4.25 10.50 19.85
CA GLY A 87 -4.62 11.27 18.66
C GLY A 87 -4.07 10.71 17.34
N ASN A 88 -4.36 11.43 16.25
CA ASN A 88 -4.08 11.01 14.89
C ASN A 88 -3.45 12.15 14.07
N THR A 89 -2.50 11.82 13.21
CA THR A 89 -1.99 12.69 12.15
C THR A 89 -2.55 12.22 10.82
N ASP A 90 -3.49 12.99 10.27
CA ASP A 90 -4.12 12.72 8.98
C ASP A 90 -3.53 13.63 7.88
N VAL A 91 -2.94 13.03 6.85
CA VAL A 91 -2.52 13.72 5.62
C VAL A 91 -3.29 13.15 4.45
N LYS A 92 -4.28 13.91 3.96
CA LYS A 92 -5.21 13.46 2.91
C LYS A 92 -5.12 14.39 1.70
N LEU A 93 -4.69 13.84 0.57
CA LEU A 93 -4.67 14.57 -0.69
C LEU A 93 -6.06 14.61 -1.32
N VAL A 94 -6.39 15.73 -1.97
CA VAL A 94 -7.65 15.91 -2.69
C VAL A 94 -7.66 15.14 -4.01
N ALA A 95 -6.49 14.90 -4.60
CA ALA A 95 -6.35 13.97 -5.71
C ALA A 95 -6.80 12.58 -5.27
N GLN A 96 -7.35 11.78 -6.18
CA GLN A 96 -7.78 10.42 -5.83
C GLN A 96 -6.70 9.39 -6.20
N SER A 97 -6.76 8.21 -5.58
CA SER A 97 -5.86 7.10 -5.90
C SER A 97 -6.01 6.64 -7.35
N THR A 98 -4.95 6.04 -7.91
CA THR A 98 -4.95 5.56 -9.30
C THR A 98 -4.36 4.17 -9.42
N PRO A 99 -5.12 3.11 -9.11
CA PRO A 99 -4.67 1.75 -9.42
C PRO A 99 -4.49 1.59 -10.92
N SER A 100 -3.45 0.86 -11.30
CA SER A 100 -3.15 0.51 -12.69
C SER A 100 -3.41 -0.97 -12.93
N THR A 101 -3.73 -1.31 -14.18
CA THR A 101 -3.93 -2.71 -14.60
C THR A 101 -3.27 -2.94 -15.95
N GLN A 102 -2.96 -4.19 -16.25
CA GLN A 102 -2.47 -4.58 -17.56
C GLN A 102 -3.63 -4.62 -18.56
N VAL A 103 -3.43 -4.02 -19.73
CA VAL A 103 -4.37 -4.12 -20.85
C VAL A 103 -4.30 -5.52 -21.42
N ASN A 104 -5.46 -6.19 -21.47
CA ASN A 104 -5.56 -7.60 -21.86
C ASN A 104 -4.93 -7.86 -23.23
N GLY A 105 -4.13 -8.92 -23.34
CA GLY A 105 -3.40 -9.27 -24.56
C GLY A 105 -2.20 -8.37 -24.89
N SER A 106 -1.75 -7.53 -23.96
CA SER A 106 -0.58 -6.66 -24.11
C SER A 106 0.23 -6.57 -22.82
N ASN A 107 1.43 -5.98 -22.87
CA ASN A 107 2.24 -5.67 -21.67
C ASN A 107 2.01 -4.23 -21.16
N ILE A 108 1.01 -3.53 -21.69
CA ILE A 108 0.77 -2.12 -21.35
C ILE A 108 0.09 -2.07 -19.98
N ILE A 109 0.74 -1.41 -19.02
CA ILE A 109 0.18 -1.18 -17.69
C ILE A 109 -0.24 0.28 -17.59
N CYS A 110 -1.54 0.51 -17.48
CA CYS A 110 -2.10 1.85 -17.41
C CYS A 110 -3.31 1.93 -16.48
N PRO A 111 -3.62 3.12 -15.96
CA PRO A 111 -4.87 3.34 -15.26
C PRO A 111 -6.05 3.29 -16.24
N ARG A 112 -7.17 2.75 -15.77
CA ARG A 112 -8.37 2.57 -16.59
C ARG A 112 -9.57 3.17 -15.89
N PHE A 113 -10.10 4.23 -16.49
CA PHE A 113 -11.22 4.99 -15.93
C PHE A 113 -12.53 4.55 -16.56
N TRP A 114 -13.14 3.54 -15.95
CA TRP A 114 -14.46 3.07 -16.34
C TRP A 114 -15.28 2.65 -15.12
N THR A 115 -16.58 2.55 -15.32
CA THR A 115 -17.54 2.00 -14.36
C THR A 115 -18.48 1.05 -15.08
N GLN A 116 -19.05 0.11 -14.32
CA GLN A 116 -20.06 -0.83 -14.82
C GLN A 116 -21.13 -1.02 -13.74
N SER A 117 -22.40 -1.08 -14.16
CA SER A 117 -23.54 -1.28 -13.27
C SER A 117 -24.39 -2.41 -13.81
N GLY A 118 -24.50 -3.50 -13.03
CA GLY A 118 -25.15 -4.73 -13.48
C GLY A 118 -24.60 -5.22 -14.83
N ASP A 119 -25.51 -5.59 -15.73
CA ASP A 119 -25.19 -6.15 -17.05
C ASP A 119 -24.92 -5.09 -18.13
N GLN A 120 -24.85 -3.81 -17.76
CA GLN A 120 -24.59 -2.74 -18.73
C GLN A 120 -23.13 -2.80 -19.21
N PRO A 121 -22.85 -2.46 -20.48
CA PRO A 121 -21.48 -2.40 -20.97
C PRO A 121 -20.65 -1.36 -20.16
N PRO A 122 -19.34 -1.59 -19.99
CA PRO A 122 -18.43 -0.63 -19.34
C PRO A 122 -18.54 0.76 -19.97
N LYS A 123 -18.70 1.79 -19.12
CA LYS A 123 -18.74 3.18 -19.55
C LYS A 123 -17.53 3.92 -19.04
N PHE A 124 -16.91 4.70 -19.92
CA PHE A 124 -15.85 5.63 -19.51
C PHE A 124 -16.37 6.54 -18.41
N THR A 125 -15.56 6.73 -17.37
CA THR A 125 -15.82 7.72 -16.32
C THR A 125 -14.71 8.76 -16.38
N ALA A 126 -15.08 10.03 -16.32
CA ALA A 126 -14.08 11.09 -16.31
C ALA A 126 -13.25 10.97 -15.01
N PRO A 127 -11.92 10.84 -15.09
CA PRO A 127 -11.09 10.81 -13.88
C PRO A 127 -11.17 12.16 -13.16
N GLY A 128 -11.23 12.12 -11.82
CA GLY A 128 -11.01 13.30 -10.99
C GLY A 128 -9.53 13.74 -11.03
N LEU A 129 -9.16 14.73 -10.21
CA LEU A 129 -7.76 15.17 -10.09
C LEU A 129 -6.83 13.99 -9.75
N ARG A 130 -5.72 13.86 -10.48
CA ARG A 130 -4.67 12.83 -10.30
C ARG A 130 -3.29 13.42 -10.46
N PHE A 131 -2.32 12.82 -9.76
CA PHE A 131 -0.90 13.01 -10.04
C PHE A 131 -0.37 11.74 -10.69
N LEU A 132 0.27 11.89 -11.85
CA LEU A 132 0.81 10.80 -12.64
C LEU A 132 2.13 11.23 -13.28
N TYR A 133 3.06 10.30 -13.38
CA TYR A 133 4.23 10.44 -14.23
C TYR A 133 3.86 10.17 -15.69
N TRP A 134 4.65 10.72 -16.61
CA TRP A 134 4.83 10.08 -17.90
C TRP A 134 5.68 8.84 -17.65
N ALA A 135 5.08 7.66 -17.75
CA ALA A 135 5.73 6.40 -17.37
C ALA A 135 6.34 5.66 -18.56
N ASP A 136 5.70 5.71 -19.73
CA ASP A 136 6.17 5.01 -20.93
C ASP A 136 5.55 5.63 -22.20
N THR A 137 6.01 5.22 -23.37
CA THR A 137 5.35 5.48 -24.66
C THR A 137 5.08 4.15 -25.35
N ASN A 138 3.81 3.80 -25.51
CA ASN A 138 3.42 2.49 -26.04
C ASN A 138 2.91 2.59 -27.48
N SER A 139 3.26 1.59 -28.29
CA SER A 139 2.77 1.48 -29.66
C SER A 139 1.40 0.80 -29.67
N ILE A 140 0.34 1.54 -30.02
CA ILE A 140 -1.05 1.08 -29.99
C ILE A 140 -1.69 1.27 -31.37
N TYR A 141 -2.45 0.29 -31.84
CA TYR A 141 -3.29 0.46 -33.02
C TYR A 141 -4.51 1.30 -32.67
N LEU A 142 -4.57 2.53 -33.20
CA LEU A 142 -5.74 3.39 -33.10
C LEU A 142 -6.51 3.36 -34.41
N TYR A 143 -7.84 3.25 -34.31
CA TYR A 143 -8.69 3.29 -35.50
C TYR A 143 -8.57 4.66 -36.16
N ASN A 144 -8.26 4.65 -37.46
CA ASN A 144 -8.20 5.85 -38.27
C ASN A 144 -9.38 5.86 -39.23
N GLU A 145 -10.28 6.83 -39.07
CA GLU A 145 -11.48 6.97 -39.89
C GLU A 145 -11.17 7.24 -41.38
N THR A 146 -10.03 7.85 -41.68
CA THR A 146 -9.61 8.13 -43.07
C THR A 146 -9.18 6.86 -43.80
N PHE A 147 -8.43 5.97 -43.14
CA PHE A 147 -7.95 4.72 -43.74
C PHE A 147 -8.90 3.54 -43.48
N ALA A 148 -9.96 3.75 -42.71
CA ALA A 148 -10.89 2.73 -42.21
C ALA A 148 -10.20 1.50 -41.58
N ASN A 149 -9.00 1.69 -41.02
CA ASN A 149 -8.13 0.65 -40.51
C ASN A 149 -7.44 1.09 -39.21
N GLY A 150 -6.95 0.12 -38.43
CA GLY A 150 -6.06 0.38 -37.29
C GLY A 150 -4.69 0.84 -37.78
N VAL A 151 -4.22 1.99 -37.30
CA VAL A 151 -2.89 2.52 -37.58
C VAL A 151 -2.09 2.52 -36.29
N LEU A 152 -0.86 2.00 -36.34
CA LEU A 152 0.04 2.00 -35.18
C LEU A 152 0.46 3.44 -34.85
N GLN A 153 0.22 3.85 -33.61
CA GLN A 153 0.61 5.17 -33.09
C GLN A 153 1.39 5.03 -31.79
N GLN A 154 2.28 5.98 -31.53
CA GLN A 154 3.00 6.09 -30.26
C GLN A 154 2.17 6.93 -29.29
N VAL A 155 1.63 6.29 -28.27
CA VAL A 155 0.73 6.93 -27.29
C VAL A 155 1.46 7.04 -25.96
N PRO A 156 1.59 8.26 -25.40
CA PRO A 156 2.11 8.46 -24.05
C PRO A 156 1.24 7.72 -23.03
N ASN A 157 1.88 6.94 -22.17
CA ASN A 157 1.24 6.26 -21.06
C ASN A 157 1.61 6.96 -19.75
N VAL A 158 0.58 7.30 -18.97
CA VAL A 158 0.73 7.97 -17.68
C VAL A 158 0.39 7.01 -16.56
N ASN A 159 1.20 6.99 -15.51
CA ASN A 159 1.05 6.05 -14.41
C ASN A 159 1.48 6.66 -13.07
N HIS A 160 1.09 6.05 -11.95
CA HIS A 160 1.59 6.43 -10.64
C HIS A 160 3.04 5.93 -10.42
N TYR A 161 3.45 4.89 -11.14
CA TYR A 161 4.86 4.52 -11.31
C TYR A 161 5.53 5.43 -12.34
N ASN A 162 6.80 5.77 -12.13
CA ASN A 162 7.59 6.59 -13.05
C ASN A 162 8.08 5.84 -14.30
N ASP A 163 8.07 4.50 -14.28
CA ASP A 163 8.44 3.63 -15.39
C ASP A 163 7.57 2.37 -15.30
N THR A 164 6.93 1.98 -16.40
CA THR A 164 6.13 0.74 -16.50
C THR A 164 6.55 -0.14 -17.68
N SER A 165 7.74 0.10 -18.22
CA SER A 165 8.24 -0.60 -19.40
C SER A 165 8.56 -2.08 -19.10
N GLY A 166 8.40 -2.92 -20.13
CA GLY A 166 8.72 -4.35 -20.06
C GLY A 166 7.57 -5.26 -19.62
N PHE A 167 7.87 -6.55 -19.52
CA PHE A 167 6.96 -7.58 -19.01
C PHE A 167 7.24 -7.79 -17.52
N ASN A 168 6.21 -7.80 -16.67
CA ASN A 168 6.34 -7.89 -15.21
C ASN A 168 7.36 -6.88 -14.66
N PRO A 169 7.09 -5.57 -14.80
CA PRO A 169 8.06 -4.52 -14.51
C PRO A 169 8.69 -4.70 -13.12
N ASN A 170 9.99 -4.44 -13.05
CA ASN A 170 10.74 -4.40 -11.82
C ASN A 170 10.85 -2.95 -11.37
N PHE A 171 10.15 -2.60 -10.30
CA PHE A 171 10.16 -1.24 -9.76
C PHE A 171 11.27 -1.01 -8.71
N SER A 172 12.27 -1.90 -8.62
CA SER A 172 13.42 -1.67 -7.76
C SER A 172 14.13 -0.35 -8.12
N GLY A 173 14.36 0.50 -7.12
CA GLY A 173 14.93 1.84 -7.29
C GLY A 173 14.01 2.86 -7.97
N GLN A 174 12.81 2.46 -8.41
CA GLN A 174 11.85 3.32 -9.09
C GLN A 174 10.99 4.12 -8.10
N TYR A 175 10.30 5.13 -8.64
CA TYR A 175 9.46 6.06 -7.89
C TYR A 175 7.98 5.73 -8.03
N ASP A 176 7.25 5.90 -6.94
CA ASP A 176 5.81 5.71 -6.86
C ASP A 176 5.15 6.92 -6.19
N LEU A 177 4.07 7.39 -6.80
CA LEU A 177 3.24 8.45 -6.24
C LEU A 177 2.30 7.94 -5.14
N ASN A 178 2.30 6.66 -4.77
CA ASN A 178 1.57 6.19 -3.59
C ASN A 178 2.26 6.57 -2.26
N TRP A 179 1.55 6.45 -1.14
CA TRP A 179 2.09 6.69 0.21
C TRP A 179 2.82 5.48 0.78
N ALA A 180 2.46 4.28 0.32
CA ALA A 180 3.13 3.03 0.69
C ALA A 180 3.04 2.03 -0.47
N PRO A 181 3.91 1.00 -0.48
CA PRO A 181 3.76 -0.12 -1.39
C PRO A 181 2.39 -0.79 -1.20
N GLU A 182 1.73 -1.09 -2.31
CA GLU A 182 0.44 -1.77 -2.33
C GLU A 182 0.51 -2.94 -3.30
N THR A 183 -0.29 -3.99 -3.08
CA THR A 183 -0.36 -5.11 -4.01
C THR A 183 -1.08 -4.65 -5.29
N PRO A 184 -0.38 -4.60 -6.44
CA PRO A 184 -0.94 -4.06 -7.66
C PRO A 184 -1.96 -5.01 -8.30
N LEU A 185 -2.75 -4.47 -9.23
CA LEU A 185 -3.72 -5.24 -10.01
C LEU A 185 -3.14 -5.76 -11.34
N HIS A 186 -1.82 -5.79 -11.47
CA HIS A 186 -1.08 -6.36 -12.59
C HIS A 186 0.11 -7.15 -12.06
N ASP A 187 0.79 -7.87 -12.95
CA ASP A 187 1.97 -8.64 -12.58
C ASP A 187 3.19 -7.73 -12.51
N TYR A 188 4.10 -8.06 -11.60
CA TYR A 188 5.27 -7.24 -11.25
C TYR A 188 6.34 -8.12 -10.62
N THR A 189 7.59 -7.66 -10.66
CA THR A 189 8.72 -8.38 -10.05
C THR A 189 8.99 -7.91 -8.60
N MET A 190 8.88 -6.60 -8.36
CA MET A 190 9.19 -5.95 -7.08
C MET A 190 8.45 -4.62 -6.99
N ASN A 191 8.00 -4.25 -5.78
CA ASN A 191 7.42 -2.93 -5.51
C ASN A 191 8.49 -1.84 -5.38
N PRO A 192 8.16 -0.59 -5.73
CA PRO A 192 9.08 0.53 -5.56
C PRO A 192 9.31 0.87 -4.09
N GLN A 193 10.53 1.29 -3.80
CA GLN A 193 10.98 1.70 -2.46
C GLN A 193 10.78 3.22 -2.23
N ASN A 194 10.81 3.99 -3.32
CA ASN A 194 10.74 5.45 -3.29
C ASN A 194 9.30 5.91 -3.48
N ASN A 195 8.57 6.06 -2.37
CA ASN A 195 7.18 6.51 -2.34
C ASN A 195 7.06 7.87 -1.64
N LEU A 196 5.87 8.48 -1.65
CA LEU A 196 5.68 9.82 -1.06
C LEU A 196 6.04 9.89 0.43
N PHE A 197 5.80 8.81 1.17
CA PHE A 197 6.14 8.77 2.58
C PHE A 197 7.65 8.69 2.79
N THR A 198 8.33 7.75 2.11
CA THR A 198 9.76 7.54 2.26
C THR A 198 10.58 8.73 1.78
N GLN A 199 10.12 9.44 0.75
CA GLN A 199 10.84 10.59 0.17
C GLN A 199 10.64 11.91 0.93
N TYR A 200 9.45 12.13 1.51
CA TYR A 200 9.09 13.47 2.02
C TYR A 200 8.71 13.51 3.50
N TRP A 201 8.35 12.38 4.13
CA TRP A 201 7.83 12.37 5.51
C TRP A 201 8.66 11.55 6.48
N ARG A 202 9.34 10.50 6.01
CA ARG A 202 10.09 9.59 6.86
C ARG A 202 11.11 10.30 7.74
N ASP A 203 12.05 11.03 7.14
CA ASP A 203 13.12 11.72 7.89
C ASP A 203 12.57 12.71 8.92
N TYR A 204 11.49 13.41 8.56
CA TYR A 204 10.81 14.32 9.47
C TYR A 204 10.21 13.58 10.67
N LEU A 205 9.46 12.51 10.43
CA LEU A 205 8.84 11.72 11.50
C LEU A 205 9.91 11.05 12.36
N ASP A 206 10.95 10.49 11.75
CA ASP A 206 12.08 9.88 12.46
C ASP A 206 12.74 10.88 13.42
N SER A 207 12.87 12.15 13.01
CA SER A 207 13.44 13.21 13.86
C SER A 207 12.60 13.50 15.12
N ILE A 208 11.27 13.38 15.04
CA ILE A 208 10.39 13.67 16.19
C ILE A 208 10.03 12.42 16.99
N TYR A 209 10.04 11.22 16.39
CA TYR A 209 9.72 9.94 17.03
C TYR A 209 10.95 9.21 17.60
N SER A 210 12.17 9.67 17.31
CA SER A 210 13.40 9.11 17.88
C SER A 210 13.42 9.21 19.42
N ASP A 211 14.07 8.24 20.09
CA ASP A 211 14.23 8.24 21.55
C ASP A 211 15.11 9.39 22.05
N ASP A 212 15.99 9.89 21.19
CA ASP A 212 16.84 11.05 21.42
C ASP A 212 16.18 12.38 21.03
N ALA A 213 14.95 12.35 20.52
CA ALA A 213 14.24 13.56 20.12
C ALA A 213 13.94 14.43 21.34
N ARG A 214 14.45 15.67 21.33
CA ARG A 214 14.28 16.63 22.42
C ARG A 214 13.82 17.97 21.86
N MET A 215 12.99 18.65 22.62
CA MET A 215 12.61 20.04 22.39
C MET A 215 13.26 20.90 23.46
N LEU A 216 13.95 21.96 23.02
CA LEU A 216 14.56 22.96 23.87
C LEU A 216 13.75 24.25 23.76
N GLU A 217 13.25 24.74 24.88
CA GLU A 217 12.65 26.07 24.99
C GLU A 217 13.58 26.93 25.86
N ALA A 218 14.15 27.97 25.26
CA ALA A 218 15.09 28.86 25.95
C ALA A 218 15.04 30.28 25.39
N SER A 219 15.59 31.23 26.14
CA SER A 219 15.71 32.62 25.71
C SER A 219 17.09 32.91 25.14
N PHE A 220 17.16 33.61 24.01
CA PHE A 220 18.39 33.96 23.32
C PHE A 220 18.49 35.47 23.07
N ALA A 221 19.66 36.06 23.32
CA ALA A 221 19.98 37.44 23.00
C ALA A 221 20.27 37.59 21.48
N LEU A 222 19.20 37.61 20.67
CA LEU A 222 19.26 37.78 19.22
C LEU A 222 19.25 39.27 18.84
N ASN A 223 20.14 39.66 17.92
CA ASN A 223 20.18 41.04 17.40
C ASN A 223 19.35 41.19 16.11
N ASN A 224 19.17 42.43 15.62
CA ASN A 224 18.42 42.69 14.40
C ASN A 224 18.98 41.98 13.17
N THR A 225 20.30 41.87 13.05
CA THR A 225 20.93 41.16 11.93
C THR A 225 20.59 39.68 11.97
N ASP A 226 20.66 39.05 13.16
CA ASP A 226 20.34 37.64 13.34
C ASP A 226 18.91 37.32 12.90
N ILE A 227 17.95 38.18 13.24
CA ILE A 227 16.54 38.01 12.88
C ILE A 227 16.31 38.30 11.39
N LEU A 228 16.95 39.32 10.82
CA LEU A 228 16.79 39.68 9.41
C LEU A 228 17.43 38.66 8.46
N SER A 229 18.52 38.02 8.87
CA SER A 229 19.18 36.97 8.10
C SER A 229 18.71 35.56 8.47
N LEU A 230 17.71 35.44 9.35
CA LEU A 230 17.27 34.15 9.87
C LEU A 230 16.64 33.30 8.76
N ASN A 231 17.12 32.06 8.62
CA ASN A 231 16.51 31.07 7.76
C ASN A 231 16.10 29.85 8.60
N PHE A 232 14.86 29.35 8.42
CA PHE A 232 14.40 28.15 9.14
C PHE A 232 15.09 26.87 8.67
N GLY A 233 15.78 26.91 7.52
CA GLY A 233 16.70 25.87 7.08
C GLY A 233 18.06 25.88 7.78
N ASP A 234 18.36 26.88 8.63
CA ASP A 234 19.62 26.96 9.38
C ASP A 234 19.67 25.93 10.52
N TYR A 235 20.87 25.42 10.80
CA TYR A 235 21.16 24.66 12.01
C TYR A 235 21.70 25.56 13.09
N ILE A 236 21.11 25.48 14.28
CA ILE A 236 21.52 26.23 15.46
C ILE A 236 22.33 25.30 16.35
N PHE A 237 23.61 25.59 16.53
CA PHE A 237 24.45 24.91 17.51
C PHE A 237 24.27 25.58 18.88
N VAL A 238 23.85 24.79 19.86
CA VAL A 238 23.74 25.21 21.27
C VAL A 238 24.32 24.09 22.11
N LYS A 239 25.55 24.30 22.61
CA LYS A 239 26.28 23.42 23.53
C LYS A 239 26.16 21.92 23.21
N ASP A 240 27.13 21.41 22.46
CA ASP A 240 27.30 19.98 22.12
C ASP A 240 26.16 19.34 21.32
N ALA A 241 25.15 20.12 20.93
CA ALA A 241 24.02 19.66 20.14
C ALA A 241 23.62 20.67 19.07
N TYR A 242 23.08 20.15 17.98
CA TYR A 242 22.49 20.93 16.90
C TYR A 242 20.98 20.89 17.00
N TRP A 243 20.37 21.97 16.56
CA TRP A 243 18.95 22.21 16.71
C TRP A 243 18.41 22.86 15.45
N ARG A 244 17.16 22.55 15.09
CA ARG A 244 16.40 23.34 14.12
C ARG A 244 15.43 24.26 14.84
N ILE A 245 15.16 25.40 14.24
CA ILE A 245 14.18 26.35 14.75
C ILE A 245 12.77 25.82 14.46
N VAL A 246 11.92 25.80 15.49
CA VAL A 246 10.49 25.50 15.36
C VAL A 246 9.68 26.79 15.45
N GLU A 247 10.02 27.65 16.41
CA GLU A 247 9.25 28.86 16.70
C GLU A 247 10.16 29.92 17.33
N LEU A 248 9.95 31.19 16.96
CA LEU A 248 10.45 32.34 17.70
C LEU A 248 9.26 33.17 18.19
N SER A 249 9.29 33.57 19.45
CA SER A 249 8.28 34.42 20.07
C SER A 249 8.93 35.57 20.83
N ASP A 250 8.15 36.65 20.99
CA ASP A 250 8.48 37.81 21.83
C ASP A 250 9.74 38.59 21.42
N TYR A 251 10.11 38.58 20.14
CA TYR A 251 11.16 39.48 19.65
C TYR A 251 10.67 40.95 19.62
N LYS A 252 11.36 41.83 20.34
CA LYS A 252 11.06 43.27 20.39
C LYS A 252 12.14 44.09 19.68
N MET A 253 11.75 44.70 18.56
CA MET A 253 12.63 45.60 17.81
C MET A 253 13.04 46.82 18.65
N GLY A 254 14.35 47.04 18.79
CA GLY A 254 14.91 48.22 19.49
C GLY A 254 15.03 48.10 21.01
N GLN A 255 14.63 46.97 21.60
CA GLN A 255 14.85 46.65 23.01
C GLN A 255 15.90 45.53 23.10
N TYR A 256 16.85 45.64 24.03
CA TYR A 256 17.82 44.56 24.31
C TYR A 256 17.21 43.51 25.25
N GLU A 257 16.10 42.90 24.81
CA GLU A 257 15.47 41.78 25.51
C GLU A 257 15.75 40.46 24.78
N SER A 258 16.01 39.40 25.54
CA SER A 258 16.20 38.06 25.00
C SER A 258 14.88 37.47 24.49
N THR A 259 14.93 36.90 23.29
CA THR A 259 13.82 36.32 22.51
C THR A 259 13.59 34.87 22.90
N ARG A 260 12.33 34.46 23.06
CA ARG A 260 12.03 33.06 23.35
C ARG A 260 12.07 32.25 22.06
N VAL A 261 12.81 31.15 22.08
CA VAL A 261 12.97 30.26 20.91
C VAL A 261 12.65 28.83 21.31
N LYS A 262 11.85 28.16 20.48
CA LYS A 262 11.64 26.71 20.54
C LYS A 262 12.48 26.04 19.46
N LEU A 263 13.28 25.09 19.90
CA LEU A 263 14.28 24.39 19.11
C LEU A 263 13.99 22.88 19.18
N LEU A 264 14.09 22.19 18.05
CA LEU A 264 14.03 20.73 18.00
C LEU A 264 15.42 20.16 17.74
N LYS A 265 15.85 19.19 18.54
CA LYS A 265 17.15 18.55 18.40
C LYS A 265 17.24 17.86 17.04
N VAL A 266 18.38 18.06 16.37
CA VAL A 266 18.72 17.41 15.12
C VAL A 266 20.18 16.94 15.16
N SER A 267 20.53 16.00 14.29
CA SER A 267 21.90 15.54 14.14
C SER A 267 22.34 15.76 12.68
N PRO A 268 22.83 16.96 12.33
CA PRO A 268 23.27 17.30 10.99
C PRO A 268 24.37 16.34 10.53
N GLY A 269 24.19 15.72 9.37
CA GLY A 269 25.18 14.77 8.84
C GLY A 269 25.30 13.47 9.64
N ALA A 270 24.41 13.19 10.60
CA ALA A 270 24.22 11.82 11.01
C ALA A 270 23.83 11.02 9.75
N PRO A 271 24.49 9.88 9.48
CA PRO A 271 23.97 8.98 8.46
C PRO A 271 22.49 8.76 8.77
N ALA A 272 21.63 8.79 7.75
CA ALA A 272 20.23 8.41 7.90
C ALA A 272 20.21 7.17 8.80
N LYS A 273 19.49 7.27 9.94
CA LYS A 273 19.41 6.23 10.98
C LYS A 273 19.38 4.88 10.27
N PRO A 274 20.39 4.01 10.45
CA PRO A 274 20.96 3.20 9.38
C PRO A 274 19.86 2.72 8.45
N ALA A 275 19.65 3.42 7.33
CA ALA A 275 18.74 2.93 6.32
C ALA A 275 19.18 1.50 6.07
N CYS A 276 18.22 0.58 6.00
CA CYS A 276 18.52 -0.82 5.81
C CYS A 276 19.69 -0.98 4.81
N ASP A 277 20.75 -1.65 5.24
CA ASP A 277 22.03 -1.77 4.52
C ASP A 277 21.95 -2.70 3.31
N ILE A 278 20.75 -3.21 3.05
CA ILE A 278 20.39 -4.10 1.96
C ILE A 278 19.11 -3.57 1.31
N ILE A 279 18.96 -3.76 0.00
CA ILE A 279 17.82 -3.30 -0.77
C ILE A 279 17.02 -4.51 -1.28
N PRO A 280 15.69 -4.47 -1.24
CA PRO A 280 14.87 -5.52 -1.83
C PRO A 280 14.94 -5.45 -3.36
N VAL A 281 15.11 -6.60 -4.02
CA VAL A 281 15.34 -6.68 -5.47
C VAL A 281 14.31 -7.50 -6.25
N SER A 282 13.72 -8.52 -5.62
CA SER A 282 12.68 -9.36 -6.21
C SER A 282 11.85 -10.08 -5.15
N ASN A 283 10.67 -10.54 -5.54
CA ASN A 283 9.81 -11.40 -4.73
C ASN A 283 9.80 -12.82 -5.30
N ASN A 284 9.86 -13.82 -4.44
CA ASN A 284 9.64 -15.21 -4.80
C ASN A 284 8.14 -15.52 -4.91
N PRO A 285 7.74 -16.61 -5.60
CA PRO A 285 6.33 -17.00 -5.73
C PRO A 285 5.60 -17.26 -4.40
N ASP A 286 6.34 -17.56 -3.33
CA ASP A 286 5.82 -17.73 -1.97
C ASP A 286 5.63 -16.40 -1.21
N GLY A 287 5.95 -15.26 -1.85
CA GLY A 287 5.86 -13.91 -1.29
C GLY A 287 7.08 -13.48 -0.48
N SER A 288 8.09 -14.33 -0.32
CA SER A 288 9.34 -13.95 0.35
C SER A 288 10.14 -12.97 -0.53
N VAL A 289 10.79 -12.01 0.13
CA VAL A 289 11.52 -10.92 -0.52
C VAL A 289 13.02 -11.22 -0.52
N ASN A 290 13.63 -11.13 -1.70
CA ASN A 290 15.06 -11.26 -1.88
C ASN A 290 15.74 -9.90 -1.72
N PHE A 291 16.88 -9.88 -1.05
CA PHE A 291 17.66 -8.67 -0.78
C PHE A 291 19.08 -8.77 -1.35
N GLU A 292 19.63 -7.62 -1.70
CA GLU A 292 21.02 -7.46 -2.11
C GLU A 292 21.67 -6.28 -1.37
N THR A 293 22.99 -6.32 -1.21
CA THR A 293 23.73 -5.13 -0.81
C THR A 293 23.65 -4.08 -1.92
N PRO A 294 23.89 -2.79 -1.65
CA PRO A 294 23.98 -1.76 -2.68
C PRO A 294 25.03 -2.06 -3.77
N ALA A 295 25.97 -2.97 -3.52
CA ALA A 295 26.96 -3.45 -4.48
C ALA A 295 26.47 -4.64 -5.35
N GLY A 296 25.20 -5.07 -5.21
CA GLY A 296 24.59 -6.14 -6.00
C GLY A 296 24.87 -7.56 -5.51
N ALA A 297 25.39 -7.73 -4.28
CA ALA A 297 25.62 -9.05 -3.70
C ALA A 297 24.39 -9.52 -2.92
N SER A 298 23.87 -10.72 -3.23
CA SER A 298 22.72 -11.31 -2.53
C SER A 298 23.01 -11.58 -1.06
N VAL A 299 22.04 -11.22 -0.21
CA VAL A 299 22.13 -11.29 1.26
C VAL A 299 20.77 -11.62 1.86
N SER A 300 20.77 -12.34 2.97
CA SER A 300 19.54 -12.66 3.71
C SER A 300 18.94 -11.40 4.34
N ALA A 301 17.61 -11.32 4.31
CA ALA A 301 16.86 -10.25 4.95
C ALA A 301 17.11 -10.22 6.48
N THR A 302 17.07 -9.03 7.07
CA THR A 302 17.01 -8.86 8.53
C THR A 302 15.63 -8.37 8.95
N GLN A 303 15.21 -8.66 10.20
CA GLN A 303 13.94 -8.15 10.75
C GLN A 303 13.87 -6.61 10.69
N TYR A 304 14.99 -5.97 11.02
CA TYR A 304 15.12 -4.51 10.96
C TYR A 304 14.81 -3.99 9.54
N CYS A 305 15.50 -4.55 8.55
CA CYS A 305 15.34 -4.20 7.14
C CYS A 305 13.95 -4.47 6.60
N CYS A 306 13.37 -5.60 6.97
CA CYS A 306 12.03 -5.97 6.56
C CYS A 306 11.01 -4.92 7.02
N ASN A 307 11.04 -4.59 8.32
CA ASN A 307 10.15 -3.59 8.89
C ASN A 307 10.44 -2.18 8.35
N TYR A 308 11.71 -1.88 8.06
CA TYR A 308 12.13 -0.61 7.46
C TYR A 308 11.44 -0.34 6.12
N PHE A 309 11.32 -1.34 5.25
CA PHE A 309 10.60 -1.24 3.97
C PHE A 309 9.09 -1.48 4.12
N ASN A 310 8.57 -1.48 5.34
CA ASN A 310 7.19 -1.78 5.68
C ASN A 310 6.73 -3.19 5.27
N PHE A 311 7.65 -4.14 5.11
CA PHE A 311 7.35 -5.54 4.87
C PHE A 311 7.05 -6.29 6.19
N THR A 312 6.63 -7.55 6.09
CA THR A 312 6.26 -8.39 7.24
C THR A 312 7.34 -9.44 7.51
N TRP A 313 7.95 -9.36 8.69
CA TRP A 313 8.94 -10.34 9.12
C TRP A 313 8.27 -11.59 9.73
N SER A 314 8.72 -12.79 9.31
CA SER A 314 8.31 -14.07 9.89
C SER A 314 9.38 -14.60 10.83
N VAL A 315 9.09 -14.67 12.13
CA VAL A 315 9.99 -15.26 13.13
C VAL A 315 10.15 -16.78 12.98
N ASN A 316 9.22 -17.46 12.31
CA ASN A 316 9.25 -18.91 12.13
C ASN A 316 10.17 -19.32 10.98
N THR A 317 10.15 -18.56 9.88
CA THR A 317 10.97 -18.85 8.69
C THR A 317 12.25 -18.01 8.63
N ASN A 318 12.40 -16.99 9.49
CA ASN A 318 13.47 -15.98 9.41
C ASN A 318 13.56 -15.33 8.03
N LEU A 319 12.41 -15.15 7.38
CA LEU A 319 12.28 -14.51 6.07
C LEU A 319 11.41 -13.27 6.17
N CYS A 320 11.71 -12.33 5.28
CA CYS A 320 10.89 -11.16 5.05
C CYS A 320 9.89 -11.44 3.93
N TYR A 321 8.62 -11.08 4.13
CA TYR A 321 7.56 -11.21 3.15
C TYR A 321 7.02 -9.82 2.81
N GLY A 322 6.79 -9.53 1.54
CA GLY A 322 6.17 -8.26 1.15
C GLY A 322 4.82 -8.08 1.85
N GLN A 323 4.34 -6.84 2.02
CA GLN A 323 2.94 -6.63 2.44
C GLN A 323 2.01 -7.16 1.34
N VAL A 324 1.66 -8.44 1.41
CA VAL A 324 0.56 -9.02 0.66
C VAL A 324 -0.72 -8.65 1.39
N ARG A 325 -1.13 -7.39 1.27
CA ARG A 325 -2.53 -7.05 1.49
C ARG A 325 -3.30 -7.73 0.36
N GLY A 326 -4.29 -8.57 0.70
CA GLY A 326 -4.95 -9.42 -0.29
C GLY A 326 -5.32 -8.67 -1.56
N ARG A 327 -4.79 -9.09 -2.72
CA ARG A 327 -5.13 -8.51 -4.02
C ARG A 327 -6.64 -8.64 -4.21
N PRO A 328 -7.39 -7.55 -4.36
CA PRO A 328 -8.80 -7.67 -4.70
C PRO A 328 -8.96 -8.47 -5.99
N GLY A 329 -9.98 -9.33 -6.03
CA GLY A 329 -10.33 -10.04 -7.27
C GLY A 329 -10.60 -9.03 -8.38
N VAL A 330 -9.95 -9.22 -9.53
CA VAL A 330 -10.10 -8.33 -10.68
C VAL A 330 -11.11 -8.95 -11.63
N ASN A 331 -12.36 -8.47 -11.58
CA ASN A 331 -13.34 -8.87 -12.59
C ASN A 331 -12.99 -8.21 -13.93
N LYS A 332 -12.93 -9.01 -15.00
CA LYS A 332 -12.79 -8.49 -16.36
C LYS A 332 -14.03 -7.65 -16.70
N PRO A 333 -13.90 -6.55 -17.46
CA PRO A 333 -15.07 -5.89 -18.03
C PRO A 333 -15.81 -6.92 -18.88
N ASN A 334 -17.04 -7.26 -18.50
CA ASN A 334 -17.83 -8.28 -19.16
C ASN A 334 -18.93 -7.62 -19.99
N ASN A 335 -18.96 -7.89 -21.29
CA ASN A 335 -20.07 -7.49 -22.18
C ASN A 335 -21.04 -8.67 -22.43
N ASP A 336 -20.75 -9.83 -21.85
CA ASP A 336 -21.51 -11.06 -21.98
C ASP A 336 -22.47 -11.18 -20.79
N SER A 337 -23.76 -10.98 -21.06
CA SER A 337 -24.86 -11.15 -20.10
C SER A 337 -25.00 -12.60 -19.58
N THR A 338 -24.18 -13.55 -20.04
CA THR A 338 -24.17 -14.95 -19.57
C THR A 338 -23.02 -15.29 -18.60
N GLY A 339 -22.04 -14.40 -18.43
CA GLY A 339 -20.90 -14.61 -17.53
C GLY A 339 -21.21 -14.29 -16.07
N LYS A 340 -21.76 -15.25 -15.32
CA LYS A 340 -21.88 -15.19 -13.86
C LYS A 340 -20.50 -15.42 -13.20
N GLY A 341 -20.23 -14.67 -12.13
CA GLY A 341 -18.91 -14.45 -11.54
C GLY A 341 -18.04 -15.70 -11.30
N GLU A 342 -16.84 -15.64 -11.85
CA GLU A 342 -15.77 -16.63 -11.66
C GLU A 342 -14.87 -16.17 -10.50
N ILE A 343 -14.72 -17.00 -9.47
CA ILE A 343 -13.84 -16.73 -8.33
C ILE A 343 -12.41 -17.14 -8.73
N THR A 344 -11.48 -16.18 -8.73
CA THR A 344 -10.04 -16.44 -8.94
C THR A 344 -9.28 -16.23 -7.64
N SER A 345 -8.65 -17.28 -7.10
CA SER A 345 -7.65 -17.17 -6.02
C SER A 345 -6.31 -17.77 -6.45
N VAL A 346 -5.21 -17.06 -6.13
CA VAL A 346 -3.83 -17.43 -6.47
C VAL A 346 -3.15 -17.96 -5.20
N ASN A 347 -2.51 -19.13 -5.29
CA ASN A 347 -1.72 -19.83 -4.26
C ASN A 347 -2.45 -20.48 -3.06
N SER A 348 -3.33 -21.45 -3.32
CA SER A 348 -3.57 -22.55 -2.37
C SER A 348 -3.16 -23.88 -2.99
N ILE A 349 -2.18 -24.56 -2.40
CA ILE A 349 -1.87 -25.97 -2.70
C ILE A 349 -3.00 -26.82 -2.11
N SER A 350 -4.04 -27.04 -2.91
CA SER A 350 -4.65 -28.35 -3.14
C SER A 350 -5.63 -28.20 -4.29
N VAL A 351 -5.51 -29.11 -5.25
CA VAL A 351 -6.21 -29.10 -6.54
C VAL A 351 -7.68 -29.42 -6.29
N GLY A 352 -8.57 -28.56 -6.81
CA GLY A 352 -9.92 -28.30 -6.29
C GLY A 352 -10.84 -29.50 -6.02
N ALA A 353 -11.62 -29.37 -4.95
CA ALA A 353 -12.80 -30.20 -4.65
C ALA A 353 -13.67 -29.48 -3.60
N ASN A 354 -14.68 -28.71 -4.03
CA ASN A 354 -15.84 -28.12 -3.31
C ASN A 354 -15.73 -27.80 -1.80
N ASN A 355 -15.98 -26.56 -1.35
CA ASN A 355 -15.92 -26.23 0.08
C ASN A 355 -17.15 -25.51 0.68
N VAL A 356 -17.69 -26.11 1.74
CA VAL A 356 -18.14 -25.39 2.96
C VAL A 356 -17.21 -25.85 4.09
N ILE A 357 -16.40 -24.95 4.63
CA ILE A 357 -15.37 -25.26 5.65
C ILE A 357 -15.88 -24.83 7.02
N THR A 358 -15.86 -25.74 8.01
CA THR A 358 -15.87 -25.30 9.40
C THR A 358 -14.81 -26.04 10.22
N THR A 359 -13.75 -25.29 10.54
CA THR A 359 -12.93 -25.35 11.78
C THR A 359 -11.82 -26.41 11.93
N VAL A 360 -11.15 -26.33 13.09
CA VAL A 360 -9.70 -26.32 13.31
C VAL A 360 -9.04 -27.69 13.25
N GLY A 361 -8.10 -27.81 12.30
CA GLY A 361 -7.20 -28.96 12.11
C GLY A 361 -7.67 -29.90 11.01
N LEU A 362 -7.45 -29.52 9.75
CA LEU A 362 -7.84 -30.25 8.55
C LEU A 362 -6.60 -30.79 7.82
N ASP A 363 -6.62 -32.07 7.44
CA ASP A 363 -5.86 -32.60 6.30
C ASP A 363 -6.63 -33.80 5.71
N ALA A 364 -6.91 -33.79 4.40
CA ALA A 364 -7.72 -34.84 3.76
C ALA A 364 -7.34 -35.21 2.32
N GLY A 365 -6.18 -34.80 1.79
CA GLY A 365 -5.64 -35.34 0.53
C GLY A 365 -6.59 -35.36 -0.69
N SER A 366 -6.40 -36.34 -1.59
CA SER A 366 -7.15 -36.51 -2.85
C SER A 366 -8.60 -36.92 -2.60
N SER A 367 -9.51 -35.96 -2.76
CA SER A 367 -10.85 -35.96 -2.14
C SER A 367 -11.86 -36.93 -2.77
N THR A 368 -12.55 -37.70 -1.92
CA THR A 368 -13.61 -38.69 -2.28
C THR A 368 -15.01 -38.30 -1.81
N PHE A 369 -15.19 -37.10 -1.22
CA PHE A 369 -16.46 -36.61 -0.63
C PHE A 369 -16.77 -35.18 -1.10
N SER A 370 -18.05 -34.87 -1.40
CA SER A 370 -18.48 -33.52 -1.83
C SER A 370 -19.90 -33.15 -1.39
N MET A 371 -20.14 -31.87 -1.11
CA MET A 371 -21.47 -31.30 -0.81
C MET A 371 -21.85 -30.21 -1.84
N PHE A 372 -23.07 -30.28 -2.40
CA PHE A 372 -23.60 -29.35 -3.42
C PHE A 372 -24.96 -28.75 -3.03
N ALA A 373 -25.21 -27.49 -3.38
CA ALA A 373 -26.53 -26.85 -3.27
C ALA A 373 -26.85 -26.00 -4.51
N GLY A 374 -28.00 -26.22 -5.16
CA GLY A 374 -28.28 -25.57 -6.46
C GLY A 374 -29.56 -26.04 -7.15
N ASN A 375 -29.93 -25.41 -8.26
CA ASN A 375 -31.22 -25.65 -8.92
C ASN A 375 -31.24 -26.88 -9.86
N ASP A 376 -30.11 -27.20 -10.49
CA ASP A 376 -29.94 -28.32 -11.41
C ASP A 376 -28.53 -28.91 -11.20
N ILE A 377 -28.44 -30.06 -10.52
CA ILE A 377 -27.16 -30.68 -10.13
C ILE A 377 -27.05 -32.04 -10.79
N LYS A 378 -25.92 -32.25 -11.49
CA LYS A 378 -25.59 -33.52 -12.14
C LYS A 378 -24.25 -34.05 -11.62
N SER A 379 -24.20 -35.29 -11.16
CA SER A 379 -22.95 -35.93 -10.71
C SER A 379 -22.80 -37.32 -11.30
N ASN A 380 -21.70 -37.56 -12.03
CA ASN A 380 -21.50 -38.81 -12.78
C ASN A 380 -20.22 -39.59 -12.41
N SER A 381 -19.37 -39.06 -11.52
CA SER A 381 -18.06 -39.66 -11.21
C SER A 381 -17.52 -39.34 -9.80
N ASN A 382 -18.40 -39.14 -8.81
CA ASN A 382 -18.01 -38.73 -7.45
C ASN A 382 -18.56 -39.68 -6.38
N ASP A 383 -17.66 -40.49 -5.80
CA ASP A 383 -18.00 -41.66 -5.00
C ASP A 383 -18.90 -41.35 -3.79
N ASN A 384 -18.78 -40.15 -3.18
CA ASN A 384 -19.56 -39.77 -2.01
C ASN A 384 -20.22 -38.37 -2.14
N VAL A 385 -21.49 -38.43 -2.55
CA VAL A 385 -22.50 -37.39 -2.82
C VAL A 385 -23.28 -36.78 -1.64
N ILE A 386 -23.24 -35.49 -1.28
CA ILE A 386 -24.42 -34.83 -0.65
C ILE A 386 -24.92 -33.69 -1.53
N ALA A 387 -26.20 -33.67 -1.93
CA ALA A 387 -26.76 -32.62 -2.77
C ALA A 387 -28.15 -32.13 -2.29
N VAL A 388 -28.37 -30.82 -2.33
CA VAL A 388 -29.67 -30.19 -2.02
C VAL A 388 -30.10 -29.27 -3.16
N GLY A 389 -31.32 -29.43 -3.70
CA GLY A 389 -31.69 -28.65 -4.89
C GLY A 389 -33.08 -28.90 -5.49
N ASP A 390 -33.37 -28.27 -6.63
CA ASP A 390 -34.67 -28.44 -7.30
C ASP A 390 -34.70 -29.67 -8.21
N THR A 391 -33.73 -29.82 -9.13
CA THR A 391 -33.55 -31.00 -9.99
C THR A 391 -32.17 -31.61 -9.74
N LEU A 392 -32.13 -32.89 -9.38
CA LEU A 392 -30.90 -33.62 -9.05
C LEU A 392 -30.83 -34.90 -9.90
N GLU A 393 -29.71 -35.11 -10.60
CA GLU A 393 -29.48 -36.29 -11.45
C GLU A 393 -28.12 -36.93 -11.13
N VAL A 394 -28.10 -38.23 -10.82
CA VAL A 394 -26.85 -38.98 -10.64
C VAL A 394 -26.88 -40.32 -11.36
N LYS A 395 -25.85 -40.53 -12.18
CA LYS A 395 -25.66 -41.69 -13.05
C LYS A 395 -24.24 -42.24 -12.90
N GLY A 396 -24.05 -43.56 -13.09
CA GLY A 396 -22.73 -44.22 -13.01
C GLY A 396 -22.43 -44.90 -11.66
N ASP A 397 -21.19 -45.35 -11.49
CA ASP A 397 -20.75 -46.20 -10.37
C ASP A 397 -20.35 -45.37 -9.13
N GLN A 398 -21.32 -44.90 -8.36
CA GLN A 398 -21.10 -44.17 -7.09
C GLN A 398 -21.34 -45.06 -5.87
N ARG A 399 -20.60 -44.82 -4.77
CA ARG A 399 -20.60 -45.70 -3.58
C ARG A 399 -21.50 -45.21 -2.44
N GLY A 400 -21.76 -43.90 -2.35
CA GLY A 400 -22.64 -43.33 -1.34
C GLY A 400 -23.23 -41.98 -1.76
N ILE A 401 -24.55 -41.83 -1.65
CA ILE A 401 -25.22 -40.57 -1.96
C ILE A 401 -26.27 -40.21 -0.91
N ALA A 402 -26.42 -38.90 -0.64
CA ALA A 402 -27.52 -38.29 0.10
C ALA A 402 -28.08 -37.09 -0.69
N MET A 403 -29.33 -37.17 -1.13
CA MET A 403 -29.96 -36.14 -1.96
C MET A 403 -31.28 -35.66 -1.38
N PHE A 404 -31.48 -34.36 -1.41
CA PHE A 404 -32.69 -33.71 -0.94
C PHE A 404 -33.14 -32.70 -1.99
N GLY A 405 -34.17 -33.03 -2.76
CA GLY A 405 -34.64 -32.12 -3.79
C GLY A 405 -36.08 -32.31 -4.22
N LYS A 406 -36.59 -31.41 -5.06
CA LYS A 406 -37.98 -31.51 -5.54
C LYS A 406 -38.12 -32.67 -6.53
N SER A 407 -37.22 -32.77 -7.51
CA SER A 407 -37.15 -33.85 -8.49
C SER A 407 -35.77 -34.50 -8.44
N VAL A 408 -35.70 -35.78 -8.09
CA VAL A 408 -34.43 -36.50 -7.96
C VAL A 408 -34.46 -37.78 -8.79
N GLU A 409 -33.52 -37.90 -9.73
CA GLU A 409 -33.25 -39.10 -10.50
C GLU A 409 -31.92 -39.70 -10.01
N SER A 410 -31.98 -40.89 -9.41
CA SER A 410 -30.78 -41.61 -8.99
C SER A 410 -30.76 -43.02 -9.58
N ALA A 411 -29.69 -43.34 -10.30
CA ALA A 411 -29.41 -44.70 -10.76
C ALA A 411 -28.52 -45.49 -9.77
N VAL A 412 -28.26 -44.93 -8.58
CA VAL A 412 -27.33 -45.48 -7.58
C VAL A 412 -27.97 -45.58 -6.19
N PRO A 413 -27.62 -46.59 -5.37
CA PRO A 413 -28.17 -46.74 -4.02
C PRO A 413 -27.73 -45.62 -3.06
N GLY A 414 -28.65 -45.10 -2.25
CA GLY A 414 -28.35 -44.12 -1.20
C GLY A 414 -29.61 -43.49 -0.60
N LEU A 415 -29.44 -42.44 0.20
CA LEU A 415 -30.54 -41.71 0.81
C LEU A 415 -31.04 -40.63 -0.17
N VAL A 416 -32.22 -40.83 -0.75
CA VAL A 416 -32.82 -39.89 -1.69
C VAL A 416 -34.18 -39.45 -1.18
N ILE A 417 -34.38 -38.13 -1.07
CA ILE A 417 -35.65 -37.52 -0.69
C ILE A 417 -36.03 -36.51 -1.79
N GLY A 418 -37.06 -36.87 -2.57
CA GLY A 418 -37.66 -35.99 -3.56
C GLY A 418 -38.84 -36.63 -4.28
N GLY A 419 -39.84 -35.83 -4.62
CA GLY A 419 -41.05 -36.27 -5.29
C GLY A 419 -40.90 -36.11 -6.79
N GLY A 420 -40.48 -37.17 -7.48
CA GLY A 420 -40.41 -37.16 -8.95
C GLY A 420 -41.69 -36.59 -9.56
N TRP A 421 -41.55 -35.73 -10.57
CA TRP A 421 -42.70 -35.25 -11.33
C TRP A 421 -43.37 -36.45 -12.01
N PRO A 422 -44.71 -36.60 -11.93
CA PRO A 422 -45.40 -37.54 -12.80
C PRO A 422 -45.19 -37.04 -14.23
N GLN A 423 -44.41 -37.78 -15.00
CA GLN A 423 -44.30 -37.57 -16.43
C GLN A 423 -45.63 -38.03 -17.02
N ASP A 424 -46.46 -37.10 -17.52
CA ASP A 424 -47.57 -37.46 -18.41
C ASP A 424 -46.97 -38.20 -19.62
N ASP A 425 -47.57 -39.35 -19.94
CA ASP A 425 -47.19 -40.33 -20.97
C ASP A 425 -46.83 -39.74 -22.35
#